data_AF-A0A538QIQ9-F1
#
_entry.id   AF-A0A538QIQ9-F1
#
_cell.length_a   1.000
_cell.length_b   1.000
_cell.length_c   1.000
_cell.angle_alpha   90.00
_cell.angle_beta   90.00
_cell.angle_gamma   90.00
#
_symmetry.space_group_name_H-M   'P 1'
#
loop_
_entity.id
_entity.type
_entity.pdbx_description
1 polymer ?
#
loop_
_entity_poly.entity_id
_entity_poly.type
_entity_poly.pdbx_seq_one_letter_code
_entity_poly.pdbx_strand_id
1 'polypeptide(L)'
;MVTTGRNRPCPCGSGKKYKLCCLPADEQRQASQCPAVPRPAPRPAVLASRPPVPQPVYILEDDGLDELSNSVLDLVHTSRFEDALAACNRLLAEFPDVVDGFERSGMVHAKMGNHALAADFYRKALDFVTHPSRRDDYDDADFYREQLEKEERLAGLR
;
A
#
# COMPACT_ATOMS: atom_id res chain seq x y z
N MET A 1 -31.25 -21.15 -0.95
CA MET A 1 -30.95 -21.12 -2.40
C MET A 1 -29.50 -21.54 -2.58
N VAL A 2 -29.23 -22.55 -3.41
CA VAL A 2 -27.87 -23.06 -3.64
C VAL A 2 -27.12 -22.06 -4.52
N THR A 3 -26.20 -21.29 -3.95
CA THR A 3 -25.29 -20.44 -4.72
C THR A 3 -24.29 -21.33 -5.45
N THR A 4 -24.55 -21.61 -6.73
CA THR A 4 -23.60 -22.37 -7.56
C THR A 4 -22.34 -21.53 -7.74
N GLY A 5 -21.22 -21.99 -7.20
CA GLY A 5 -19.94 -21.30 -7.32
C GLY A 5 -19.53 -21.13 -8.79
N ARG A 6 -19.06 -19.94 -9.19
CA ARG A 6 -18.78 -19.54 -10.59
C ARG A 6 -17.92 -20.53 -11.39
N ASN A 7 -17.01 -21.27 -10.75
CA ASN A 7 -16.14 -22.26 -11.39
C ASN A 7 -16.65 -23.72 -11.31
N ARG A 8 -17.80 -24.00 -10.68
CA ARG A 8 -18.41 -25.34 -10.59
C ARG A 8 -19.04 -25.74 -11.94
N PRO A 9 -19.26 -27.04 -12.21
CA PRO A 9 -20.06 -27.50 -13.33
C PRO A 9 -21.45 -26.86 -13.32
N CYS A 10 -21.93 -26.45 -14.48
CA CYS A 10 -23.23 -25.79 -14.60
C CYS A 10 -24.38 -26.78 -14.30
N PRO A 11 -25.34 -26.42 -13.44
CA PRO A 11 -26.45 -27.31 -13.07
C PRO A 11 -27.46 -27.56 -14.20
N CYS A 12 -27.34 -26.86 -15.35
CA CYS A 12 -28.19 -27.07 -16.51
C CYS A 12 -27.85 -28.34 -17.32
N GLY A 13 -26.88 -29.15 -16.89
CA GLY A 13 -26.47 -30.38 -17.57
C GLY A 13 -25.54 -30.19 -18.77
N SER A 14 -25.07 -28.96 -19.04
CA SER A 14 -24.20 -28.65 -20.19
C SER A 14 -22.78 -29.24 -20.11
N GLY A 15 -22.33 -29.70 -18.94
CA GLY A 15 -20.96 -30.19 -18.71
C GLY A 15 -19.87 -29.10 -18.65
N LYS A 16 -20.21 -27.83 -18.93
CA LYS A 16 -19.29 -26.67 -18.89
C LYS A 16 -19.30 -25.98 -17.52
N LYS A 17 -18.25 -25.19 -17.20
CA LYS A 17 -18.19 -24.37 -15.97
C LYS A 17 -19.31 -23.32 -15.98
N TYR A 18 -19.96 -23.06 -14.83
CA TYR A 18 -21.13 -22.19 -14.70
C TYR A 18 -20.90 -20.79 -15.29
N LYS A 19 -19.73 -20.18 -15.05
CA LYS A 19 -19.35 -18.87 -15.61
C LYS A 19 -19.31 -18.80 -17.15
N LEU A 20 -19.14 -19.94 -17.82
CA LEU A 20 -19.07 -20.03 -19.29
C LEU A 20 -20.39 -20.52 -19.90
N CYS A 21 -21.45 -20.67 -19.10
CA CYS A 21 -22.70 -21.27 -19.52
C CYS A 21 -23.91 -20.41 -19.11
N CYS A 22 -24.48 -20.64 -17.94
CA CYS A 22 -25.70 -19.95 -17.52
C CYS A 22 -25.47 -18.64 -16.76
N LEU A 23 -24.27 -18.40 -16.22
CA LEU A 23 -23.99 -17.20 -15.43
C LEU A 23 -24.24 -15.88 -16.20
N PRO A 24 -23.80 -15.70 -17.47
CA PRO A 24 -24.04 -14.42 -18.16
C PRO A 24 -25.52 -14.14 -18.37
N ALA A 25 -26.33 -15.18 -18.61
CA ALA A 25 -27.76 -15.05 -18.76
C ALA A 25 -28.46 -14.77 -17.42
N ASP A 26 -28.00 -15.36 -16.32
CA ASP A 26 -28.51 -15.10 -14.97
C ASP A 26 -28.17 -13.68 -14.50
N GLU A 27 -26.97 -13.18 -14.80
CA GLU A 27 -26.54 -11.80 -14.51
C GLU A 27 -27.38 -10.79 -15.30
N GLN A 28 -27.66 -11.06 -16.58
CA GLN A 28 -28.54 -10.22 -17.40
C GLN A 28 -29.98 -10.20 -16.85
N ARG A 29 -30.49 -11.35 -16.38
CA ARG A 29 -31.82 -11.45 -15.75
C ARG A 29 -31.88 -10.72 -14.42
N GLN A 30 -30.83 -10.78 -13.60
CA GLN A 30 -30.75 -10.01 -12.36
C GLN A 30 -30.68 -8.50 -12.61
N ALA A 31 -29.90 -8.06 -13.60
CA ALA A 31 -29.83 -6.65 -13.98
C ALA A 31 -31.17 -6.11 -14.49
N SER A 32 -31.97 -6.97 -15.14
CA SER A 32 -33.30 -6.61 -15.65
C SER A 32 -34.41 -6.70 -14.59
N GLN A 33 -34.11 -7.29 -13.42
CA GLN A 33 -35.03 -7.49 -12.30
C GLN A 33 -34.80 -6.51 -11.15
N CYS A 34 -34.13 -5.38 -11.38
CA CYS A 34 -34.19 -4.28 -10.42
C CYS A 34 -35.66 -3.90 -10.22
N PRO A 35 -36.24 -4.09 -9.02
CA PRO A 35 -37.54 -3.52 -8.74
C PRO A 35 -37.38 -2.01 -8.82
N ALA A 36 -38.29 -1.33 -9.49
CA ALA A 36 -38.49 0.08 -9.23
C ALA A 36 -38.73 0.22 -7.73
N VAL A 37 -37.77 0.83 -7.03
CA VAL A 37 -37.87 1.05 -5.59
C VAL A 37 -39.16 1.85 -5.36
N PRO A 38 -40.17 1.36 -4.61
CA PRO A 38 -41.35 2.15 -4.35
C PRO A 38 -40.92 3.44 -3.62
N ARG A 39 -41.48 4.57 -4.06
CA ARG A 39 -41.30 5.86 -3.39
C ARG A 39 -41.59 5.68 -1.89
N PRO A 40 -40.64 5.97 -0.99
CA PRO A 40 -40.88 5.84 0.44
C PRO A 40 -42.00 6.80 0.86
N ALA A 41 -42.87 6.36 1.75
CA ALA A 41 -43.87 7.20 2.40
C ALA A 41 -43.21 8.42 3.07
N PRO A 42 -43.90 9.56 3.20
CA PRO A 42 -43.36 10.71 3.90
C PRO A 42 -43.03 10.32 5.34
N ARG A 43 -41.74 10.43 5.71
CA ARG A 43 -41.28 10.20 7.08
C ARG A 43 -41.91 11.27 7.98
N PRO A 44 -42.28 10.96 9.23
CA PRO A 44 -42.69 12.00 10.17
C PRO A 44 -41.54 13.00 10.30
N ALA A 45 -41.89 14.30 10.39
CA ALA A 45 -40.94 15.38 10.51
C ALA A 45 -40.13 15.21 11.80
N VAL A 46 -38.97 14.55 11.68
CA VAL A 46 -37.91 14.63 12.68
C VAL A 46 -37.47 16.09 12.74
N LEU A 47 -37.54 16.67 13.94
CA LEU A 47 -37.02 17.99 14.27
C LEU A 47 -35.64 18.12 13.60
N ALA A 48 -35.48 19.10 12.73
CA ALA A 48 -34.35 19.21 11.82
C ALA A 48 -33.02 18.94 12.54
N SER A 49 -32.41 17.78 12.25
CA SER A 49 -31.03 17.53 12.65
C SER A 49 -30.20 18.67 12.10
N ARG A 50 -29.38 19.26 12.99
CA ARG A 50 -28.40 20.29 12.66
C ARG A 50 -27.69 19.89 11.35
N PRO A 51 -27.55 20.79 10.35
CA PRO A 51 -26.90 20.43 9.11
C PRO A 51 -25.53 19.82 9.45
N PRO A 52 -25.12 18.70 8.81
CA PRO A 52 -23.80 18.18 9.02
C PRO A 52 -22.83 19.32 8.76
N VAL A 53 -22.05 19.68 9.78
CA VAL A 53 -20.95 20.62 9.60
C VAL A 53 -20.10 20.00 8.49
N PRO A 54 -19.82 20.71 7.39
CA PRO A 54 -18.95 20.18 6.34
C PRO A 54 -17.65 19.79 7.02
N GLN A 55 -17.36 18.48 7.02
CA GLN A 55 -16.07 18.00 7.45
C GLN A 55 -15.06 18.66 6.50
N PRO A 56 -13.97 19.27 7.02
CA PRO A 56 -12.92 19.77 6.14
C PRO A 56 -12.48 18.63 5.23
N VAL A 57 -12.66 18.82 3.92
CA VAL A 57 -12.11 17.92 2.92
C VAL A 57 -10.63 18.28 2.88
N TYR A 58 -9.81 17.57 3.65
CA TYR A 58 -8.36 17.67 3.53
C TYR A 58 -8.00 17.12 2.16
N ILE A 59 -7.71 18.00 1.20
CA ILE A 59 -7.00 17.60 0.00
C ILE A 59 -5.57 17.39 0.48
N LEU A 60 -5.23 16.13 0.80
CA LEU A 60 -3.84 15.73 0.90
C LEU A 60 -3.30 15.90 -0.52
N GLU A 61 -2.57 16.99 -0.75
CA GLU A 61 -1.81 17.12 -1.99
C GLU A 61 -0.85 15.93 -2.02
N ASP A 62 -0.93 15.12 -3.08
CA ASP A 62 0.03 14.05 -3.33
C ASP A 62 1.37 14.74 -3.60
N ASP A 63 2.19 14.80 -2.57
CA ASP A 63 3.50 15.44 -2.59
C ASP A 63 4.51 14.63 -3.42
N GLY A 64 4.11 13.46 -3.91
CA GLY A 64 4.89 12.58 -4.77
C GLY A 64 5.84 11.66 -4.00
N LEU A 65 5.75 11.61 -2.67
CA LEU A 65 6.60 10.75 -1.85
C LEU A 65 6.45 9.27 -2.25
N ASP A 66 5.21 8.78 -2.35
CA ASP A 66 4.91 7.39 -2.71
C ASP A 66 5.46 7.03 -4.08
N GLU A 67 5.29 7.91 -5.07
CA GLU A 67 5.80 7.69 -6.43
C GLU A 67 7.33 7.63 -6.44
N LEU A 68 8.00 8.57 -5.77
CA LEU A 68 9.45 8.60 -5.72
C LEU A 68 10.01 7.39 -4.96
N SER A 69 9.41 7.03 -3.82
CA SER A 69 9.81 5.86 -3.01
C SER A 69 9.63 4.55 -3.78
N ASN A 70 8.50 4.39 -4.48
CA ASN A 70 8.24 3.22 -5.32
C ASN A 70 9.18 3.13 -6.52
N SER A 71 9.57 4.28 -7.11
CA SER A 71 10.52 4.28 -8.22
C SER A 71 11.87 3.65 -7.84
N VAL A 72 12.32 3.81 -6.59
CA VAL A 72 13.56 3.17 -6.11
C VAL A 72 13.42 1.65 -6.14
N LEU A 73 12.27 1.10 -5.71
CA LEU A 73 12.03 -0.34 -5.73
C LEU A 73 12.10 -0.87 -7.17
N ASP A 74 11.44 -0.21 -8.12
CA ASP A 74 11.44 -0.59 -9.53
C ASP A 74 12.87 -0.56 -10.14
N LEU A 75 13.65 0.47 -9.80
CA LEU A 75 15.04 0.61 -10.24
C LEU A 75 15.93 -0.50 -9.67
N VAL A 76 15.74 -0.86 -8.39
CA VAL A 76 16.43 -2.00 -7.76
C VAL A 76 16.05 -3.32 -8.41
N HIS A 77 14.76 -3.53 -8.73
CA HIS A 77 14.28 -4.73 -9.44
C HIS A 77 14.89 -4.86 -10.83
N THR A 78 15.12 -3.74 -11.51
CA THR A 78 15.78 -3.68 -12.83
C THR A 78 17.31 -3.55 -12.74
N SER A 79 17.90 -3.64 -11.55
CA SER A 79 19.35 -3.52 -11.30
C SER A 79 19.99 -2.21 -11.78
N ARG A 80 19.19 -1.14 -11.89
CA ARG A 80 19.66 0.22 -12.23
C ARG A 80 20.04 0.96 -10.95
N PHE A 81 21.16 0.56 -10.35
CA PHE A 81 21.54 1.02 -9.01
C PHE A 81 21.93 2.49 -8.95
N GLU A 82 22.57 3.02 -9.98
CA GLU A 82 22.96 4.44 -10.04
C GLU A 82 21.72 5.35 -10.02
N ASP A 83 20.71 5.01 -10.81
CA ASP A 83 19.44 5.72 -10.85
C ASP A 83 18.69 5.58 -9.51
N ALA A 84 18.72 4.38 -8.92
CA ALA A 84 18.12 4.14 -7.60
C ALA A 84 18.77 5.01 -6.51
N LEU A 85 20.10 5.15 -6.53
CA LEU A 85 20.83 6.04 -5.62
C LEU A 85 20.52 7.52 -5.88
N ALA A 86 20.35 7.92 -7.14
CA ALA A 86 19.93 9.28 -7.47
C ALA A 86 18.52 9.59 -6.91
N ALA A 87 17.57 8.64 -7.05
CA ALA A 87 16.25 8.76 -6.46
C ALA A 87 16.29 8.75 -4.91
N CYS A 88 17.18 7.96 -4.30
CA CYS A 88 17.40 7.99 -2.84
C CYS A 88 17.91 9.37 -2.36
N ASN A 89 18.85 9.98 -3.09
CA ASN A 89 19.33 11.33 -2.76
C ASN A 89 18.22 12.37 -2.89
N ARG A 90 17.31 12.21 -3.87
CA ARG A 90 16.12 13.05 -3.99
C ARG A 90 15.18 12.86 -2.80
N LEU A 91 14.91 11.63 -2.37
CA LEU A 91 14.09 11.38 -1.16
C LEU A 91 14.65 12.10 0.06
N LEU A 92 15.97 12.01 0.29
CA LEU A 92 16.63 12.68 1.41
C LEU A 92 16.59 14.21 1.33
N ALA A 93 16.47 14.78 0.13
CA ALA A 93 16.46 16.22 -0.09
C ALA A 93 15.03 16.82 -0.09
N GLU A 94 14.09 16.12 -0.72
CA GLU A 94 12.71 16.56 -0.93
C GLU A 94 11.82 16.19 0.26
N PHE A 95 12.09 15.07 0.94
CA PHE A 95 11.32 14.54 2.06
C PHE A 95 12.22 14.21 3.27
N PRO A 96 12.88 15.22 3.88
CA PRO A 96 13.81 15.00 4.98
C PRO A 96 13.14 14.60 6.31
N ASP A 97 11.81 14.71 6.37
CA ASP A 97 10.97 14.46 7.54
C ASP A 97 10.27 13.09 7.52
N VAL A 98 10.63 12.22 6.56
CA VAL A 98 10.22 10.82 6.51
C VAL A 98 11.42 9.88 6.45
N VAL A 99 11.21 8.63 6.86
CA VAL A 99 12.28 7.61 6.95
C VAL A 99 12.71 7.05 5.58
N ASP A 100 11.86 7.16 4.56
CA ASP A 100 12.02 6.54 3.24
C ASP A 100 13.39 6.75 2.60
N GLY A 101 13.94 7.96 2.68
CA GLY A 101 15.26 8.24 2.11
C GLY A 101 16.37 7.38 2.71
N PHE A 102 16.35 7.14 4.02
CA PHE A 102 17.32 6.27 4.68
C PHE A 102 17.04 4.79 4.41
N GLU A 103 15.78 4.37 4.50
CA GLU A 103 15.37 2.99 4.24
C GLU A 103 15.74 2.54 2.83
N ARG A 104 15.35 3.34 1.82
CA ARG A 104 15.58 3.06 0.41
C ARG A 104 17.07 3.03 0.09
N SER A 105 17.86 3.96 0.65
CA SER A 105 19.32 3.94 0.53
C SER A 105 19.94 2.66 1.08
N GLY A 106 19.53 2.24 2.29
CA GLY A 106 20.01 1.02 2.93
C GLY A 106 19.72 -0.23 2.08
N MET A 107 18.51 -0.34 1.56
CA MET A 107 18.09 -1.42 0.67
C MET A 107 18.89 -1.47 -0.63
N VAL A 108 19.11 -0.32 -1.28
CA VAL A 108 19.89 -0.24 -2.53
C VAL A 108 21.32 -0.71 -2.27
N HIS A 109 21.98 -0.21 -1.22
CA HIS A 109 23.33 -0.62 -0.86
C HIS A 109 23.42 -2.11 -0.49
N ALA A 110 22.44 -2.64 0.23
CA ALA A 110 22.38 -4.07 0.55
C ALA A 110 22.28 -4.91 -0.72
N LYS A 111 21.47 -4.48 -1.71
CA LYS A 111 21.34 -5.18 -2.99
C LYS A 111 22.62 -5.15 -3.82
N MET A 112 23.40 -4.07 -3.73
CA MET A 112 24.71 -3.94 -4.36
C MET A 112 25.81 -4.76 -3.65
N GLY A 113 25.53 -5.37 -2.50
CA GLY A 113 26.53 -6.07 -1.66
C GLY A 113 27.39 -5.13 -0.81
N ASN A 114 27.05 -3.83 -0.77
CA ASN A 114 27.74 -2.82 0.03
C ASN A 114 27.21 -2.85 1.48
N HIS A 115 27.35 -4.00 2.15
CA HIS A 115 26.72 -4.27 3.45
C HIS A 115 27.10 -3.28 4.56
N ALA A 116 28.34 -2.78 4.57
CA ALA A 116 28.76 -1.77 5.53
C ALA A 116 27.99 -0.45 5.36
N LEU A 117 27.83 0.03 4.11
CA LEU A 117 27.05 1.24 3.82
C LEU A 117 25.56 1.01 4.08
N ALA A 118 25.05 -0.18 3.77
CA ALA A 118 23.67 -0.55 4.08
C ALA A 118 23.39 -0.46 5.58
N ALA A 119 24.29 -1.02 6.41
CA ALA A 119 24.22 -0.92 7.87
C ALA A 119 24.23 0.54 8.33
N ASP A 120 25.08 1.40 7.78
CA ASP A 120 25.10 2.82 8.13
C ASP A 120 23.78 3.53 7.84
N PHE A 121 23.12 3.21 6.73
CA PHE A 121 21.80 3.77 6.41
C PHE A 121 20.69 3.20 7.30
N TYR A 122 20.69 1.90 7.58
CA TYR A 122 19.71 1.32 8.52
C TYR A 122 19.89 1.85 9.94
N ARG A 123 21.13 2.18 10.35
CA ARG A 123 21.38 2.87 11.62
C ARG A 123 20.76 4.27 11.65
N LYS A 124 20.88 5.03 10.55
CA LYS A 124 20.22 6.35 10.43
C LYS A 124 18.70 6.23 10.44
N ALA A 125 18.15 5.24 9.74
CA ALA A 125 16.71 4.97 9.77
C ALA A 125 16.23 4.63 11.19
N LEU A 126 16.97 3.77 11.90
CA LEU A 126 16.67 3.41 13.29
C LEU A 126 16.72 4.63 14.22
N ASP A 127 17.76 5.46 14.12
CA ASP A 127 17.89 6.70 14.90
C ASP A 127 16.72 7.65 14.62
N PHE A 128 16.35 7.79 13.35
CA PHE A 128 15.24 8.62 12.92
C PHE A 128 13.91 8.19 13.55
N VAL A 129 13.54 6.90 13.41
CA VAL A 129 12.25 6.40 13.91
C VAL A 129 12.21 6.23 15.42
N THR A 130 13.36 6.12 16.10
CA THR A 130 13.40 6.05 17.57
C THR A 130 13.54 7.41 18.25
N HIS A 131 13.70 8.48 17.48
CA HIS A 131 13.85 9.82 18.02
C HIS A 131 12.62 10.22 18.87
N PRO A 132 12.78 10.75 20.09
CA PRO A 132 11.67 11.01 21.02
C PRO A 132 10.54 11.89 20.48
N SER A 133 10.84 12.75 19.50
CA SER A 133 9.85 13.66 18.89
C SER A 133 8.90 12.99 17.90
N ARG A 134 9.23 11.80 17.39
CA ARG A 134 8.51 11.14 16.29
C ARG A 134 8.36 9.62 16.48
N ARG A 135 8.89 9.06 17.56
CA ARG A 135 8.86 7.61 17.81
C ARG A 135 7.46 7.00 17.88
N ASP A 136 6.46 7.82 18.18
CA ASP A 136 5.07 7.38 18.26
C ASP A 136 4.40 7.35 16.87
N ASP A 137 5.06 7.89 15.84
CA ASP A 137 4.59 7.90 14.44
C ASP A 137 5.04 6.63 13.67
N TYR A 138 5.94 5.83 14.25
CA TYR A 138 6.55 4.66 13.60
C TYR A 138 6.50 3.44 14.50
N ASP A 139 5.86 2.36 14.04
CA ASP A 139 5.84 1.07 14.72
C ASP A 139 7.03 0.16 14.33
N ASP A 140 7.80 0.53 13.29
CA ASP A 140 8.76 -0.34 12.61
C ASP A 140 10.20 -0.29 13.15
N ALA A 141 10.43 0.18 14.38
CA ALA A 141 11.79 0.30 14.93
C ALA A 141 12.54 -1.05 14.99
N ASP A 142 11.83 -2.15 15.29
CA ASP A 142 12.44 -3.48 15.33
C ASP A 142 12.86 -3.97 13.93
N PHE A 143 12.11 -3.61 12.88
CA PHE A 143 12.50 -3.92 11.50
C PHE A 143 13.87 -3.32 11.15
N TYR A 144 14.09 -2.04 11.45
CA TYR A 144 15.39 -1.40 11.18
C TYR A 144 16.52 -1.96 12.04
N ARG A 145 16.23 -2.40 13.27
CA ARG A 145 17.21 -3.09 14.11
C ARG A 145 17.64 -4.43 13.52
N GLU A 146 16.68 -5.25 13.10
CA GLU A 146 16.96 -6.54 12.46
C GLU A 146 17.76 -6.37 11.16
N GLN A 147 17.39 -5.39 10.34
CA GLN A 147 18.11 -5.07 9.11
C GLN A 147 19.53 -4.59 9.40
N LEU A 148 19.73 -3.71 10.38
CA LEU A 148 21.05 -3.27 10.81
C LEU A 148 21.92 -4.46 11.23
N GLU A 149 21.42 -5.32 12.12
CA GLU A 149 22.16 -6.50 12.60
C GLU A 149 22.49 -7.48 11.47
N LYS A 150 21.55 -7.67 10.54
CA LYS A 150 21.75 -8.50 9.35
C LYS A 150 22.89 -7.95 8.48
N GLU A 151 22.87 -6.66 8.16
CA GLU A 151 23.88 -6.03 7.31
C GLU A 151 25.25 -5.95 8.02
N GLU A 152 25.30 -5.69 9.34
CA GLU A 152 26.54 -5.74 10.13
C GLU A 152 27.18 -7.13 10.10
N ARG A 153 26.38 -8.20 10.21
CA ARG A 153 26.85 -9.58 10.07
C ARG A 153 27.40 -9.87 8.68
N LEU A 154 26.69 -9.43 7.64
CA LEU A 154 27.14 -9.61 6.24
C LEU A 154 28.40 -8.80 5.93
N ALA A 155 28.59 -7.66 6.59
CA ALA A 155 29.80 -6.85 6.51
C ALA A 155 30.97 -7.39 7.34
N GLY A 156 30.75 -8.38 8.21
CA GLY A 156 31.76 -8.90 9.14
C GLY A 156 32.11 -7.92 10.27
N LEU A 157 31.21 -7.00 10.59
CA LEU A 157 31.38 -6.02 11.68
C LEU A 157 30.92 -6.57 13.03
N ARG A 158 30.20 -7.69 13.04
CA ARG A 158 29.57 -8.26 14.24
C ARG A 158 29.38 -9.77 14.14
#